data_AF-A0A1F3SL31-F1
#
_entry.id   AF-A0A1F3SL31-F1
#
_cell.length_a   1.000
_cell.length_b   1.000
_cell.length_c   1.000
_cell.angle_alpha   90.00
_cell.angle_beta   90.00
_cell.angle_gamma   90.00
#
_symmetry.space_group_name_H-M   'P 1'
#
loop_
_entity.id
_entity.type
_entity.pdbx_description
1 polymer ?
#
loop_
_entity_poly.entity_id
_entity_poly.type
_entity_poly.pdbx_seq_one_letter_code
_entity_poly.pdbx_strand_id
1 'polypeptide(L)' 'MVTGNVARPLGRRIGSGPNQMQDQVSVDNVDLNSLSQLTGFPVDFIKKELVVDQEKISVEDLRSKVAHFLNSTLGELPTN' A
#
# COMPACT_ATOMS: atom_id res chain seq x y z
N MET A 1 3.99 -62.03 -29.52
CA MET A 1 4.44 -60.95 -28.62
C MET A 1 4.66 -59.70 -29.44
N VAL A 2 3.81 -58.67 -29.29
CA VAL A 2 4.15 -57.23 -29.25
C VAL A 2 2.83 -56.45 -29.35
N THR A 3 2.43 -55.81 -28.26
CA THR A 3 1.23 -54.95 -28.20
C THR A 3 1.58 -53.60 -28.80
N GLY A 4 1.02 -53.27 -29.95
CA GLY A 4 1.16 -51.95 -30.57
C GLY A 4 0.28 -50.93 -29.83
N ASN A 5 0.85 -50.27 -28.83
CA ASN A 5 0.21 -49.16 -28.12
C ASN A 5 0.58 -47.84 -28.82
N VAL A 6 -0.30 -47.33 -29.68
CA VAL A 6 -0.12 -46.04 -30.37
C VAL A 6 -0.81 -44.91 -29.59
N ALA A 7 -0.05 -43.83 -29.41
CA ALA A 7 -0.46 -42.44 -29.15
C ALA A 7 -0.98 -42.06 -27.74
N ARG A 8 -0.06 -41.60 -26.89
CA ARG A 8 -0.34 -40.50 -25.94
C ARG A 8 0.52 -39.30 -26.34
N PRO A 9 -0.04 -38.18 -26.84
CA PRO A 9 0.75 -36.97 -26.98
C PRO A 9 1.07 -36.43 -25.59
N LEU A 10 2.36 -36.24 -25.28
CA LEU A 10 2.80 -35.46 -24.12
C LEU A 10 2.43 -33.99 -24.36
N GLY A 11 1.18 -33.65 -24.03
CA GLY A 11 0.77 -32.29 -23.81
C GLY A 11 1.50 -31.74 -22.59
N ARG A 12 2.62 -31.06 -22.83
CA ARG A 12 3.23 -30.14 -21.88
C ARG A 12 2.19 -29.08 -21.50
N ARG A 13 1.58 -29.21 -20.33
CA ARG A 13 0.98 -28.06 -19.61
C ARG A 13 1.45 -28.10 -18.16
N ILE A 14 2.73 -27.74 -17.99
CA ILE A 14 3.14 -26.94 -16.83
C ILE A 14 2.31 -25.65 -16.94
N GLY A 15 1.50 -25.39 -15.94
CA GLY A 15 0.61 -24.24 -15.91
C GLY A 15 -0.03 -24.16 -14.56
N SER A 16 0.81 -23.89 -13.56
CA SER A 16 0.46 -23.31 -12.27
C SER A 16 -0.81 -22.47 -12.42
N GLY A 17 -1.91 -22.91 -11.82
CA GLY A 17 -3.06 -22.02 -11.65
C GLY A 17 -2.58 -20.84 -10.81
N PRO A 18 -2.77 -19.58 -11.25
CA PRO A 18 -2.51 -18.45 -10.37
C PRO A 18 -3.50 -18.58 -9.21
N ASN A 19 -2.97 -18.86 -8.02
CA ASN A 19 -3.65 -18.63 -6.76
C ASN A 19 -3.99 -17.13 -6.74
N GLN A 20 -5.19 -16.76 -7.15
CA GLN A 20 -5.66 -15.38 -7.08
C GLN A 20 -6.06 -15.07 -5.63
N MET A 21 -5.04 -14.92 -4.78
CA MET A 21 -5.13 -14.04 -3.62
C MET A 21 -5.02 -12.61 -4.16
N GLN A 22 -6.09 -12.13 -4.79
CA GLN A 22 -6.28 -10.69 -4.96
C GLN A 22 -6.75 -10.16 -3.61
N ASP A 23 -5.81 -9.95 -2.70
CA ASP A 23 -5.96 -8.92 -1.69
C ASP A 23 -5.86 -7.59 -2.45
N GLN A 24 -7.00 -7.20 -3.03
CA GLN A 24 -7.20 -5.87 -3.56
C GLN A 24 -7.32 -4.98 -2.32
N VAL A 25 -6.20 -4.71 -1.66
CA VAL A 25 -6.09 -3.62 -0.70
C VAL A 25 -6.53 -2.40 -1.47
N SER A 26 -7.73 -1.89 -1.20
CA SER A 26 -8.11 -0.54 -1.58
C SER A 26 -7.12 0.39 -0.90
N VAL A 27 -6.02 0.67 -1.60
CA VAL A 27 -4.86 1.46 -1.14
C VAL A 27 -5.23 2.93 -0.94
N ASP A 28 -6.49 3.29 -1.15
CA ASP A 28 -6.93 4.67 -1.19
C ASP A 28 -7.00 5.31 0.19
N ASN A 29 -7.20 4.52 1.27
CA ASN A 29 -7.37 5.04 2.62
C ASN A 29 -6.31 4.51 3.60
N VAL A 30 -5.73 5.42 4.36
CA VAL A 30 -4.73 5.17 5.40
C VAL A 30 -5.37 5.33 6.76
N ASP A 31 -5.30 4.28 7.58
CA ASP A 31 -5.65 4.32 8.99
C ASP A 31 -4.60 5.10 9.79
N LEU A 32 -5.03 6.10 10.55
CA LEU A 32 -4.12 6.91 11.37
C LEU A 32 -3.44 6.09 12.47
N ASN A 33 -4.08 5.03 12.96
CA ASN A 33 -3.47 4.11 13.91
C ASN A 33 -2.28 3.37 13.28
N SER A 34 -2.44 2.82 12.07
CA SER A 34 -1.34 2.20 11.34
C SER A 34 -0.22 3.20 11.03
N LEU A 35 -0.57 4.43 10.66
CA LEU A 35 0.39 5.50 10.43
C LEU A 35 1.15 5.89 11.72
N SER A 36 0.48 5.92 12.87
CA SER A 36 1.09 6.19 14.17
C SER A 36 2.13 5.12 14.56
N GLN A 37 1.83 3.85 14.28
CA GLN A 37 2.74 2.74 14.53
C GLN A 37 3.97 2.80 13.63
N LEU A 38 3.80 3.21 12.36
CA LEU A 38 4.90 3.33 11.40
C LEU A 38 5.80 4.52 11.67
N THR A 39 5.22 5.64 12.10
CA THR A 39 5.94 6.92 12.25
C THR A 39 6.43 7.15 13.68
N GLY A 40 5.88 6.43 14.65
CA GLY A 40 6.18 6.60 16.08
C GLY A 40 5.51 7.84 16.70
N PHE A 41 4.71 8.60 15.95
CA PHE A 41 3.96 9.73 16.48
C PHE A 41 2.59 9.28 16.99
N PRO A 42 2.12 9.76 18.15
CA PRO A 42 0.79 9.42 18.64
C PRO A 42 -0.30 9.93 17.68
N VAL A 43 -1.39 9.17 17.56
CA VAL A 43 -2.51 9.48 16.65
C VAL A 43 -3.06 10.89 16.87
N ASP A 44 -3.20 11.32 18.12
CA ASP A 44 -3.67 12.68 18.46
C ASP A 44 -2.75 13.78 17.93
N PHE A 45 -1.44 13.53 17.91
CA PHE A 45 -0.47 14.48 17.36
C PHE A 45 -0.60 14.57 15.84
N ILE A 46 -0.70 13.43 15.16
CA ILE A 46 -0.91 13.36 13.70
C ILE A 46 -2.23 14.07 13.33
N LYS A 47 -3.32 13.82 14.06
CA LYS A 47 -4.61 14.48 13.85
C LYS A 47 -4.53 15.99 14.02
N LYS A 48 -3.83 16.45 15.06
CA LYS A 48 -3.68 17.88 15.35
C LYS A 48 -2.83 18.59 14.29
N GLU A 49 -1.67 18.04 13.93
CA GLU A 49 -0.75 18.68 13.00
C GLU A 49 -1.23 18.63 11.55
N LEU A 50 -1.87 17.53 11.13
CA LEU A 50 -2.47 17.44 9.81
C LEU A 50 -3.88 18.05 9.76
N VAL A 51 -4.45 18.47 10.89
CA VAL A 51 -5.81 19.02 11.03
C VAL A 51 -6.85 18.06 10.45
N VAL A 52 -6.87 16.81 10.95
CA VAL A 52 -7.74 15.73 10.47
C VAL A 52 -8.61 15.23 11.62
N ASP A 53 -9.93 15.36 11.49
CA ASP A 53 -10.90 14.87 12.48
C ASP A 53 -11.29 13.39 12.27
N GLN A 54 -10.99 12.84 11.09
CA GLN A 54 -11.37 11.48 10.71
C GLN A 54 -10.31 10.45 11.11
N GLU A 55 -10.72 9.20 11.36
CA GLU A 55 -9.82 8.10 11.72
C GLU A 55 -9.06 7.52 10.51
N LYS A 56 -9.62 7.75 9.31
CA LYS A 56 -9.06 7.34 8.01
C LYS A 56 -8.90 8.56 7.12
N ILE A 57 -7.80 8.61 6.40
CA ILE A 57 -7.47 9.69 5.45
C ILE A 57 -7.02 9.10 4.13
N SER A 58 -7.42 9.70 3.01
CA SER A 58 -6.96 9.26 1.71
C SER A 58 -5.47 9.53 1.53
N VAL A 59 -4.75 8.69 0.77
CA VAL A 59 -3.31 8.89 0.52
C VAL A 59 -3.02 10.25 -0.13
N GLU A 60 -3.89 10.72 -1.02
CA GLU A 60 -3.77 12.03 -1.67
C GLU A 60 -3.89 13.19 -0.67
N ASP A 61 -4.92 13.17 0.17
CA ASP A 61 -5.11 14.15 1.26
C ASP A 61 -3.97 14.11 2.27
N LEU A 62 -3.52 12.91 2.64
CA LEU A 62 -2.40 12.72 3.56
C LEU A 62 -1.13 13.36 2.99
N ARG A 63 -0.81 13.11 1.72
CA ARG A 63 0.34 13.72 1.04
C ARG A 63 0.25 15.24 1.02
N SER A 64 -0.93 15.79 0.72
CA SER A 64 -1.15 17.23 0.68
C SER A 64 -0.95 17.87 2.07
N LYS A 65 -1.55 17.29 3.12
CA LYS A 65 -1.42 17.76 4.51
C LYS A 65 -0.01 17.62 5.05
N VAL A 66 0.68 16.50 4.79
CA VAL A 66 2.08 16.32 5.17
C VAL A 66 2.97 17.31 4.41
N ALA A 67 2.75 17.53 3.11
CA ALA A 67 3.51 18.52 2.35
C ALA A 67 3.30 19.94 2.90
N HIS A 68 2.08 20.30 3.30
CA HIS A 68 1.80 21.58 3.94
C HIS A 68 2.49 21.71 5.31
N PHE A 69 2.42 20.66 6.14
CA PHE A 69 3.11 20.58 7.41
C PHE A 69 4.63 20.76 7.21
N LEU A 70 5.24 19.96 6.33
CA LEU A 70 6.65 20.06 6.01
C LEU A 70 7.03 21.44 5.47
N ASN A 71 6.27 22.05 4.56
CA ASN A 71 6.56 23.41 4.09
C ASN A 71 6.48 24.46 5.21
N SER A 72 5.56 24.28 6.17
CA SER A 72 5.40 25.18 7.31
C SER A 72 6.52 25.01 8.34
N THR A 73 7.05 23.79 8.51
CA THR A 73 8.16 23.50 9.44
C THR A 73 9.54 23.69 8.80
N LEU A 74 9.65 23.50 7.48
CA LEU A 74 10.89 23.56 6.69
C LEU A 74 11.17 24.97 6.11
N GLY A 75 10.27 25.94 6.34
CA GLY A 75 10.47 27.35 5.99
C GLY A 75 11.68 28.04 6.65
N GLU A 76 12.41 27.33 7.52
CA GLU A 76 13.68 27.76 8.13
C GLU A 76 14.89 27.06 7.48
N LEU A 77 14.88 26.80 6.18
CA LEU A 77 16.12 26.52 5.44
C LEU A 77 16.66 27.83 4.88
N PRO A 78 17.78 28.38 5.40
CA PRO A 78 18.41 29.53 4.79
C PRO A 78 18.82 29.17 3.36
N THR A 79 18.22 29.83 2.38
CA THR A 79 18.75 29.86 1.01
C THR A 79 20.10 30.56 1.08
N ASN A 80 21.19 29.79 1.08
CA ASN A 80 22.55 30.29 0.90
C ASN A 80 22.89 30.34 -0.59
#